data_AF-A0AAV4AJS0-F1
#
_entry.id   AF-A0AAV4AJS0-F1
#
_cell.length_a   1.000
_cell.length_b   1.000
_cell.length_c   1.000
_cell.angle_alpha   90.00
_cell.angle_beta   90.00
_cell.angle_gamma   90.00
#
_symmetry.space_group_name_H-M   'P 1'
#
loop_
_entity.id
_entity.type
_entity.pdbx_description
1 polymer ?
#
loop_
_entity_poly.entity_id
_entity_poly.type
_entity_poly.pdbx_seq_one_letter_code
_entity_poly.pdbx_strand_id
1 'polypeptide(L)'
;MTDTEVPDALALFVILKKKTNGKKRKIWSKDWLLMKNIFSHANLLEKIRAYPKDFNNFMRMDEDTSLHLLSLVSPLISKQSTVMCSAIRLHERLKATLCYLATA
;
A
#
# COMPACT_ATOMS: atom_id res chain seq x y z
N MET A 1 -21.64 3.43 -53.04
CA MET A 1 -20.45 4.28 -52.76
C MET A 1 -20.25 4.32 -51.24
N THR A 2 -20.02 3.16 -50.62
CA THR A 2 -19.75 3.01 -49.17
C THR A 2 -19.15 1.62 -48.89
N ASP A 3 -17.94 1.34 -49.40
CA ASP A 3 -17.24 0.08 -49.12
C ASP A 3 -15.85 0.30 -48.47
N THR A 4 -15.48 1.56 -48.19
CA THR A 4 -14.15 1.93 -47.68
C THR A 4 -14.10 2.21 -46.18
N GLU A 5 -15.24 2.35 -45.48
CA GLU A 5 -15.24 2.71 -44.03
C GLU A 5 -15.13 1.51 -43.09
N VAL A 6 -15.63 0.35 -43.55
CA VAL A 6 -15.59 -0.92 -42.80
C VAL A 6 -14.16 -1.42 -42.52
N PRO A 7 -13.21 -1.40 -43.48
CA PRO A 7 -11.84 -1.84 -43.21
C PRO A 7 -11.10 -0.93 -42.22
N ASP A 8 -11.35 0.37 -42.24
CA ASP A 8 -10.72 1.33 -41.32
C ASP A 8 -11.20 1.14 -39.88
N ALA A 9 -12.51 0.92 -39.69
CA ALA A 9 -13.08 0.62 -38.37
C ALA A 9 -12.56 -0.72 -37.81
N LEU A 10 -12.41 -1.74 -38.66
CA LEU A 10 -11.83 -3.04 -38.30
C LEU A 10 -10.35 -2.90 -37.93
N ALA A 11 -9.58 -2.13 -38.71
CA ALA A 11 -8.18 -1.84 -38.42
C ALA A 11 -8.03 -1.13 -37.08
N LEU A 12 -8.89 -0.15 -36.78
CA LEU A 12 -8.89 0.55 -35.50
C LEU A 12 -9.15 -0.41 -34.33
N PHE A 13 -10.12 -1.31 -34.47
CA PHE A 13 -10.48 -2.29 -33.45
C PHE A 13 -9.35 -3.28 -33.15
N VAL A 14 -8.65 -3.73 -34.19
CA VAL A 14 -7.47 -4.61 -34.06
C VAL A 14 -6.32 -3.90 -33.35
N ILE A 15 -6.06 -2.63 -33.68
CA ILE A 15 -5.02 -1.81 -33.04
C ILE A 15 -5.34 -1.61 -31.54
N LEU A 16 -6.60 -1.33 -31.21
CA LEU A 16 -7.05 -1.14 -29.82
C LEU A 16 -6.88 -2.42 -28.99
N LYS A 17 -7.25 -3.60 -29.52
CA LYS A 17 -7.04 -4.89 -28.81
C LYS A 17 -5.58 -5.26 -28.62
N LYS A 18 -4.70 -4.86 -29.53
CA LYS A 18 -3.25 -5.14 -29.42
C LYS A 18 -2.58 -4.31 -28.33
N LYS A 19 -3.08 -3.09 -28.06
CA LYS A 19 -2.56 -2.18 -27.02
C LYS A 19 -2.81 -2.68 -25.59
N THR A 20 -3.88 -3.44 -25.35
CA THR A 20 -4.25 -3.93 -24.02
C THR A 20 -3.56 -5.23 -23.60
N ASN A 21 -3.03 -6.00 -24.57
CA ASN A 21 -2.42 -7.32 -24.34
C ASN A 21 -0.90 -7.28 -24.08
N GLY A 22 -0.32 -6.09 -23.90
CA GLY A 22 1.07 -5.98 -23.44
C GLY A 22 1.22 -6.53 -22.02
N LYS A 23 2.13 -7.49 -21.82
CA LYS A 23 2.50 -7.94 -20.47
C LYS A 23 2.88 -6.72 -19.64
N LYS A 24 2.18 -6.49 -18.52
CA LYS A 24 2.51 -5.41 -17.58
C LYS A 24 3.96 -5.58 -17.16
N ARG A 25 4.79 -4.55 -17.40
CA ARG A 25 6.20 -4.57 -17.03
C ARG A 25 6.33 -4.82 -15.53
N LYS A 26 7.30 -5.64 -15.12
CA LYS A 26 7.60 -5.84 -13.70
C LYS A 26 8.06 -4.49 -13.12
N ILE A 27 7.38 -4.06 -12.07
CA ILE A 27 7.73 -2.85 -11.31
C ILE A 27 8.94 -3.21 -10.44
N TRP A 28 10.06 -2.53 -10.63
CA TRP A 28 11.31 -2.78 -9.89
C TRP A 28 11.30 -2.20 -8.47
N SER A 29 10.67 -1.04 -8.29
CA SER A 29 10.50 -0.41 -6.99
C SER A 29 9.11 0.20 -6.91
N LYS A 30 8.45 0.06 -5.75
CA LYS A 30 7.11 0.60 -5.53
C LYS A 30 7.18 2.09 -5.21
N ASP A 31 6.20 2.86 -5.65
CA ASP A 31 6.19 4.31 -5.46
C ASP A 31 6.25 4.70 -3.97
N TRP A 32 5.59 3.93 -3.11
CA TRP A 32 5.66 4.16 -1.66
C TRP A 32 7.06 3.93 -1.08
N LEU A 33 7.87 3.05 -1.68
CA LEU A 33 9.25 2.78 -1.27
C LEU A 33 10.20 3.91 -1.72
N LEU A 34 9.95 4.47 -2.90
CA LEU A 34 10.69 5.64 -3.41
C LEU A 34 10.45 6.88 -2.52
N MET A 35 9.28 6.99 -1.92
CA MET A 35 8.92 8.10 -1.04
C MET A 35 9.32 7.91 0.44
N LYS A 36 10.11 6.87 0.77
CA LYS A 36 10.54 6.58 2.15
C LYS A 36 11.24 7.75 2.83
N ASN A 37 11.97 8.58 2.08
CA ASN A 37 12.69 9.73 2.65
C ASN A 37 11.76 10.91 2.99
N ILE A 38 10.57 10.95 2.39
CA ILE A 38 9.56 11.99 2.60
C ILE A 38 8.59 11.59 3.71
N PHE A 39 8.26 10.30 3.79
CA PHE A 39 7.45 9.76 4.88
C PHE A 39 8.34 9.37 6.04
N SER A 40 8.38 10.22 7.06
CA SER A 40 8.67 9.73 8.40
C SER A 40 7.73 8.55 8.68
N HIS A 41 8.23 7.47 9.31
CA HIS A 41 7.56 6.16 9.41
C HIS A 41 6.03 6.26 9.62
N ALA A 42 5.59 7.19 10.46
CA ALA A 42 4.19 7.51 10.74
C ALA A 42 3.22 7.60 9.55
N ASN A 43 3.64 8.10 8.37
CA ASN A 43 2.76 8.26 7.21
C ASN A 43 2.85 7.11 6.18
N LEU A 44 3.77 6.16 6.39
CA LEU A 44 4.02 5.09 5.42
C LEU A 44 2.86 4.09 5.36
N LEU A 45 2.34 3.68 6.51
CA LEU A 45 1.26 2.71 6.62
C LEU A 45 -0.02 3.12 5.89
N GLU A 46 -0.36 4.40 5.94
CA GLU A 46 -1.54 4.94 5.27
C GLU A 46 -1.47 4.76 3.75
N LYS A 47 -0.26 4.87 3.19
CA LYS A 47 -0.02 4.58 1.77
C LYS A 47 0.00 3.09 1.45
N ILE A 48 0.56 2.28 2.35
CA ILE A 48 0.64 0.82 2.16
C ILE A 48 -0.75 0.18 2.26
N ARG A 49 -1.67 0.75 3.03
CA ARG A 49 -3.07 0.31 3.15
C ARG A 49 -3.80 0.21 1.81
N ALA A 50 -3.46 1.07 0.84
CA ALA A 50 -4.00 0.98 -0.53
C ALA A 50 -3.55 -0.30 -1.28
N TYR A 51 -2.56 -1.02 -0.77
CA TYR A 51 -1.95 -2.21 -1.37
C TYR A 51 -1.98 -3.38 -0.38
N PRO A 52 -3.06 -4.18 -0.32
CA PRO A 52 -3.27 -5.18 0.72
C PRO A 52 -2.16 -6.26 0.80
N LYS A 53 -1.59 -6.64 -0.36
CA LYS A 53 -0.46 -7.58 -0.40
C LYS A 53 0.81 -7.00 0.26
N ASP A 54 1.04 -5.69 0.08
CA ASP A 54 2.19 -5.01 0.69
C ASP A 54 1.96 -4.74 2.16
N PHE A 55 0.72 -4.42 2.53
CA PHE A 55 0.33 -4.30 3.92
C PHE A 55 0.62 -5.59 4.66
N ASN A 56 0.16 -6.73 4.14
CA ASN A 56 0.41 -8.02 4.76
C ASN A 56 1.91 -8.36 4.81
N ASN A 57 2.69 -8.04 3.78
CA ASN A 57 4.14 -8.20 3.84
C ASN A 57 4.82 -7.29 4.89
N PHE A 58 4.36 -6.03 4.99
CA PHE A 58 4.89 -5.06 5.93
C PHE A 58 4.52 -5.41 7.37
N MET A 59 3.25 -5.71 7.64
CA MET A 59 2.70 -6.02 8.96
C MET A 59 2.90 -7.48 9.39
N ARG A 60 3.09 -8.40 8.44
CA ARG A 60 3.06 -9.88 8.62
C ARG A 60 1.71 -10.41 9.12
N MET A 61 0.65 -9.65 8.90
CA MET A 61 -0.71 -9.98 9.30
C MET A 61 -1.71 -9.24 8.40
N ASP A 62 -2.93 -9.76 8.34
CA ASP A 62 -4.02 -9.08 7.65
C ASP A 62 -4.41 -7.76 8.31
N GLU A 63 -4.99 -6.87 7.52
CA GLU A 63 -5.41 -5.55 7.99
C GLU A 63 -6.47 -5.63 9.08
N ASP A 64 -7.47 -6.49 8.91
CA ASP A 64 -8.56 -6.61 9.87
C ASP A 64 -8.05 -7.11 11.22
N THR A 65 -7.18 -8.12 11.19
CA THR A 65 -6.51 -8.64 12.39
C THR A 65 -5.67 -7.55 13.06
N SER A 66 -5.00 -6.70 12.27
CA SER A 66 -4.18 -5.62 12.82
C SER A 66 -5.02 -4.55 13.52
N LEU A 67 -6.16 -4.19 12.93
CA LEU A 67 -7.10 -3.24 13.49
C LEU A 67 -7.76 -3.78 14.75
N HIS A 68 -8.13 -5.06 14.73
CA HIS A 68 -8.68 -5.73 15.91
C HIS A 68 -7.67 -5.75 17.06
N LEU A 69 -6.42 -6.15 16.79
CA LEU A 69 -5.36 -6.16 17.80
C LEU A 69 -5.06 -4.73 18.30
N LEU A 70 -5.04 -3.75 17.39
CA LEU A 70 -4.87 -2.35 17.75
C LEU A 70 -5.99 -1.87 18.68
N SER A 71 -7.25 -2.28 18.46
CA SER A 71 -8.37 -1.91 19.33
C SER A 71 -8.21 -2.42 20.76
N LEU A 72 -7.69 -3.64 20.92
CA LEU A 72 -7.45 -4.28 22.22
C LEU A 72 -6.25 -3.67 22.95
N VAL A 73 -5.18 -3.39 22.19
CA VAL A 73 -3.91 -2.93 22.75
C VAL A 73 -3.85 -1.40 22.87
N SER A 74 -4.70 -0.67 22.15
CA SER A 74 -4.81 0.80 22.18
C SER A 74 -4.76 1.41 23.59
N PRO A 75 -5.57 0.96 24.58
CA PRO A 75 -5.50 1.52 25.93
C PRO A 75 -4.15 1.27 26.62
N LEU A 76 -3.43 0.20 26.27
CA LEU A 76 -2.14 -0.17 26.88
C LEU A 76 -0.95 0.56 26.25
N ILE A 77 -1.03 0.83 24.94
CA ILE A 77 0.06 1.47 24.18
C ILE A 77 -0.23 2.93 23.87
N SER A 78 -1.31 3.54 24.36
CA SER A 78 -1.54 4.97 24.17
C SER A 78 -0.50 5.78 24.96
N LYS A 79 0.19 6.72 24.31
CA LYS A 79 1.08 7.70 24.96
C LYS A 79 0.60 9.08 24.55
N GLN A 80 0.56 9.98 25.52
CA GLN A 80 0.21 11.37 25.27
C GLN A 80 1.40 12.10 24.62
N SER A 81 1.10 12.95 23.64
CA SER A 81 2.09 13.88 23.09
C SER A 81 2.38 14.95 24.14
N THR A 82 3.66 15.24 24.37
CA THR A 82 4.09 16.34 25.24
C THR A 82 4.61 17.49 24.40
N VAL A 83 4.80 18.66 25.03
CA VAL A 83 5.31 19.89 24.37
C VAL A 83 6.64 19.63 23.63
N MET A 84 7.47 18.72 24.14
CA MET A 84 8.79 18.43 23.60
C MET A 84 8.83 17.16 22.72
N CYS A 85 7.79 16.32 22.75
CA CYS A 85 7.81 15.02 22.08
C CYS A 85 6.43 14.64 21.53
N SER A 86 6.32 14.56 20.21
CA SER A 86 5.13 14.05 19.55
C SER A 86 4.98 12.55 19.82
N ALA A 87 3.77 12.14 20.18
CA ALA A 87 3.46 10.73 20.37
C ALA A 87 3.50 10.01 19.01
N ILE A 88 4.23 8.91 18.97
CA ILE A 88 4.23 8.01 17.81
C ILE A 88 2.82 7.44 17.65
N ARG A 89 2.33 7.39 16.40
CA ARG A 89 1.03 6.78 16.07
C ARG A 89 0.93 5.37 16.64
N LEU A 90 -0.24 5.00 17.16
CA LEU A 90 -0.44 3.71 17.82
C LEU A 90 -0.09 2.52 16.92
N HIS A 91 -0.41 2.60 15.64
CA HIS A 91 -0.13 1.51 14.70
C HIS A 91 1.39 1.28 14.49
N GLU A 92 2.19 2.33 14.44
CA GLU A 92 3.67 2.20 14.34
C GLU A 92 4.25 1.57 15.61
N ARG A 93 3.70 1.95 16.77
CA ARG A 93 4.09 1.34 18.05
C ARG A 93 3.71 -0.12 18.10
N LEU A 94 2.49 -0.47 17.70
CA LEU A 94 2.05 -1.86 17.60
C LEU A 94 3.00 -2.66 16.70
N LYS A 95 3.36 -2.12 15.54
CA LYS A 95 4.30 -2.75 14.61
C LYS A 95 5.66 -2.99 15.26
N ALA A 96 6.21 -2.00 15.95
CA ALA A 96 7.49 -2.12 16.66
C ALA A 96 7.41 -3.18 17.77
N THR A 97 6.33 -3.20 18.56
CA THR A 97 6.08 -4.19 19.60
C THR A 97 5.98 -5.60 19.02
N LEU A 98 5.24 -5.79 17.92
CA LEU A 98 5.15 -7.08 17.24
C LEU A 98 6.50 -7.55 16.69
N CYS A 99 7.30 -6.65 16.09
CA CYS A 99 8.65 -6.99 15.65
C CYS A 99 9.55 -7.42 16.81
N TYR A 100 9.48 -6.72 17.94
CA TYR A 100 10.20 -7.09 19.16
C TYR A 100 9.79 -8.48 19.65
N LEU A 101 8.49 -8.75 19.77
CA LEU A 101 7.96 -10.04 20.21
C LEU A 101 8.27 -11.19 19.24
N ALA A 102 8.29 -10.92 17.93
CA ALA A 102 8.58 -11.93 16.92
C ALA A 102 10.06 -12.28 16.77
N THR A 103 10.95 -11.44 17.32
CA THR A 103 12.41 -11.67 17.32
C THR A 103 12.88 -12.29 18.64
N ALA A 104 12.05 -12.27 19.68
CA ALA A 104 12.31 -12.83 21.00
C ALA A 104 12.14 -14.36 21.03
#